data_AF-A0A7K2JXQ3-F1
#
_entry.id   AF-A0A7K2JXQ3-F1
#
_cell.length_a   1.000
_cell.length_b   1.000
_cell.length_c   1.000
_cell.angle_alpha   90.00
_cell.angle_beta   90.00
_cell.angle_gamma   90.00
#
_symmetry.space_group_name_H-M   'P 1'
#
loop_
_entity.id
_entity.type
_entity.pdbx_description
1 polymer ?
#
loop_
_entity_poly.entity_id
_entity_poly.type
_entity_poly.pdbx_seq_one_letter_code
_entity_poly.pdbx_strand_id
1 'polypeptide(L)'
;MDVYFDPVPLLDDARGTFRGQWSDRKWLNVPGPFYGADTDNCGTGRIHAPGLVLYEADYFTEYVYRQPRTPRELQQLVDAAEAEAFSGYGCDGDTHWTPSAVREWWRDRGRISEYLAHRRADWEADDAKAGQGVAAAAVNYAAYLDGELASHLRVYLYWLEQRRSPTAADRLPQL
;
A
#
# COMPACT_ATOMS: atom_id res chain seq x y z
N MET A 1 -2.07 -18.32 11.78
CA MET A 1 -2.38 -18.21 10.34
C MET A 1 -3.13 -16.92 10.18
N ASP A 2 -2.64 -16.04 9.32
CA ASP A 2 -3.24 -14.72 9.17
C ASP A 2 -4.52 -14.81 8.35
N VAL A 3 -5.53 -14.06 8.76
CA VAL A 3 -6.81 -13.94 8.07
C VAL A 3 -6.75 -12.76 7.10
N TYR A 4 -7.45 -12.86 5.97
CA TYR A 4 -7.64 -11.70 5.12
C TYR A 4 -8.67 -10.77 5.78
N PHE A 5 -8.25 -9.55 6.08
CA PHE A 5 -9.16 -8.46 6.40
C PHE A 5 -9.65 -7.89 5.07
N ASP A 6 -10.95 -8.01 4.78
CA ASP A 6 -11.58 -7.44 3.59
C ASP A 6 -12.12 -6.04 3.92
N PRO A 7 -11.40 -4.96 3.53
CA PRO A 7 -11.72 -3.60 3.98
C PRO A 7 -12.77 -2.94 3.09
N VAL A 8 -12.90 -3.38 1.84
CA VAL A 8 -13.67 -2.68 0.81
C VAL A 8 -15.17 -2.60 1.14
N PRO A 9 -15.81 -3.65 1.69
CA PRO A 9 -17.20 -3.56 2.16
C PRO A 9 -17.41 -2.62 3.35
N LEU A 10 -16.35 -2.27 4.10
CA LEU A 10 -16.44 -1.45 5.31
C LEU A 10 -16.30 0.05 5.04
N LEU A 11 -16.06 0.44 3.78
CA LEU A 11 -15.88 1.84 3.40
C LEU A 11 -17.18 2.65 3.41
N ASP A 12 -18.34 2.01 3.24
CA ASP A 12 -19.64 2.68 3.12
C ASP A 12 -19.56 3.93 2.21
N ASP A 13 -19.96 5.11 2.71
CA ASP A 13 -19.93 6.38 2.00
C ASP A 13 -18.51 6.89 1.69
N ALA A 14 -17.51 6.49 2.50
CA ALA A 14 -16.11 6.91 2.32
C ALA A 14 -15.51 6.36 1.02
N ARG A 15 -16.12 5.37 0.37
CA ARG A 15 -15.72 4.92 -0.97
C ARG A 15 -15.64 6.08 -1.97
N GLY A 16 -16.48 7.10 -1.83
CA GLY A 16 -16.53 8.25 -2.73
C GLY A 16 -15.30 9.16 -2.70
N THR A 17 -14.41 9.00 -1.72
CA THR A 17 -13.15 9.76 -1.57
C THR A 17 -12.02 9.13 -2.40
N PHE A 18 -12.11 7.83 -2.69
CA PHE A 18 -11.11 7.09 -3.45
C PHE A 18 -11.40 7.18 -4.95
N ARG A 19 -10.83 8.19 -5.63
CA ARG A 19 -11.07 8.46 -7.06
C ARG A 19 -9.84 8.23 -7.95
N GLY A 20 -8.73 7.78 -7.37
CA GLY A 20 -7.50 7.44 -8.08
C GLY A 20 -7.75 6.41 -9.18
N GLN A 21 -7.07 6.57 -10.30
CA GLN A 21 -7.21 5.69 -11.46
C GLN A 21 -6.14 4.59 -11.46
N TRP A 22 -6.54 3.36 -11.73
CA TRP A 22 -5.65 2.20 -11.71
C TRP A 22 -4.48 2.29 -12.71
N SER A 23 -4.72 2.93 -13.86
CA SER A 23 -3.68 3.18 -14.89
C SER A 23 -2.54 4.02 -14.36
N ASP A 24 -2.82 4.88 -13.38
CA ASP A 24 -1.89 5.90 -12.87
C ASP A 24 -1.26 5.46 -11.55
N ARG A 25 -1.57 4.24 -11.08
CA ARG A 25 -1.02 3.69 -9.83
C ARG A 25 0.51 3.70 -9.86
N LYS A 26 1.11 4.06 -8.74
CA LYS A 26 2.56 3.93 -8.56
C LYS A 26 2.96 2.46 -8.48
N TRP A 27 4.05 2.09 -9.13
CA TRP A 27 4.60 0.72 -9.10
C TRP A 27 5.08 0.30 -7.70
N LEU A 28 5.29 1.29 -6.81
CA LEU A 28 5.65 1.14 -5.40
C LEU A 28 4.49 0.68 -4.50
N ASN A 29 3.24 0.72 -4.99
CA ASN A 29 2.12 0.23 -4.19
C ASN A 29 2.24 -1.28 -3.94
N VAL A 30 2.03 -1.70 -2.69
CA VAL A 30 1.91 -3.12 -2.37
C VAL A 30 0.56 -3.65 -2.85
N PRO A 31 0.51 -4.83 -3.51
CA PRO A 31 -0.73 -5.40 -4.00
C PRO A 31 -1.83 -5.51 -2.93
N GLY A 32 -3.05 -5.15 -3.32
CA GLY A 32 -4.21 -5.03 -2.46
C GLY A 32 -5.25 -4.06 -3.02
N PRO A 33 -6.35 -3.83 -2.27
CA PRO A 33 -7.45 -2.98 -2.72
C PRO A 33 -7.04 -1.51 -2.86
N PHE A 34 -6.16 -1.01 -1.99
CA PHE A 34 -5.82 0.40 -1.97
C PHE A 34 -4.49 0.70 -2.65
N TYR A 35 -4.41 1.86 -3.29
CA TYR A 35 -3.20 2.33 -3.95
C TYR A 35 -3.21 3.86 -4.05
N GLY A 36 -2.03 4.45 -4.08
CA GLY A 36 -1.84 5.83 -4.54
C GLY A 36 -1.62 5.85 -6.05
N ALA A 37 -2.33 6.75 -6.73
CA ALA A 37 -2.19 7.01 -8.16
C ALA A 37 -1.55 8.39 -8.37
N ASP A 38 -2.22 9.29 -9.08
CA ASP A 38 -1.79 10.68 -9.26
C ASP A 38 -2.25 11.54 -8.07
N THR A 39 -1.63 11.31 -6.90
CA THR A 39 -1.84 12.12 -5.69
C THR A 39 -1.07 13.44 -5.79
N ASP A 40 -1.49 14.43 -4.99
CA ASP A 40 -0.74 15.66 -4.81
C ASP A 40 0.63 15.43 -4.14
N ASN A 41 1.36 16.53 -3.94
CA ASN A 41 2.65 16.54 -3.26
C ASN A 41 2.62 17.34 -1.94
N CYS A 42 1.43 17.49 -1.34
CA CYS A 42 1.27 18.22 -0.09
C CYS A 42 1.72 17.38 1.12
N GLY A 43 1.88 16.06 0.95
CA GLY A 43 2.40 15.16 1.98
C GLY A 43 1.48 15.07 3.19
N THR A 44 0.17 15.00 2.95
CA THR A 44 -0.86 14.91 3.99
C THR A 44 -1.12 13.45 4.36
N GLY A 45 -0.96 12.50 3.46
CA GLY A 45 -1.31 11.10 3.70
C GLY A 45 -0.58 10.48 4.88
N ARG A 46 0.72 10.75 5.07
CA ARG A 46 1.45 10.22 6.25
C ARG A 46 1.11 10.92 7.56
N ILE A 47 0.51 12.11 7.54
CA ILE A 47 0.02 12.75 8.77
C ILE A 47 -1.08 11.87 9.38
N HIS A 48 -1.90 11.26 8.53
CA HIS A 48 -3.03 10.41 8.93
C HIS A 48 -2.68 8.92 9.00
N ALA A 49 -1.87 8.42 8.06
CA ALA A 49 -1.56 7.01 7.89
C ALA A 49 -0.05 6.71 7.76
N PRO A 50 0.79 7.10 8.74
CA PRO A 50 2.26 6.99 8.63
C PRO A 50 2.78 5.55 8.51
N GLY A 51 1.99 4.57 8.93
CA GLY A 51 2.29 3.14 8.84
C GLY A 51 1.79 2.45 7.57
N LEU A 52 1.07 3.17 6.70
CA LEU A 52 0.45 2.63 5.48
C LEU A 52 0.89 3.38 4.21
N VAL A 53 1.20 4.68 4.36
CA VAL A 53 1.53 5.59 3.26
C VAL A 53 3.02 5.97 3.25
N LEU A 54 3.61 6.05 2.07
CA LEU A 54 4.94 6.61 1.85
C LEU A 54 4.93 7.58 0.65
N TYR A 55 6.02 8.32 0.47
CA TYR A 55 6.22 9.24 -0.65
C TYR A 55 7.25 8.69 -1.63
N GLU A 56 6.99 8.84 -2.93
CA GLU A 56 8.06 8.66 -3.91
C GLU A 56 8.98 9.88 -3.91
N ALA A 57 10.28 9.66 -4.03
CA ALA A 57 11.28 10.72 -3.99
C ALA A 57 11.30 11.63 -5.23
N ASP A 58 10.76 11.17 -6.38
CA ASP A 58 10.89 11.90 -7.65
C ASP A 58 9.89 13.06 -7.78
N TYR A 59 8.62 12.82 -7.42
CA TYR A 59 7.54 13.80 -7.54
C TYR A 59 6.85 14.10 -6.21
N PHE A 60 7.29 13.43 -5.13
CA PHE A 60 6.72 13.57 -3.79
C PHE A 60 5.23 13.19 -3.71
N THR A 61 4.77 12.36 -4.65
CA THR A 61 3.42 11.78 -4.62
C THR A 61 3.38 10.57 -3.67
N GLU A 62 2.19 10.28 -3.18
CA GLU A 62 1.94 9.28 -2.14
C GLU A 62 1.57 7.91 -2.71
N TYR A 63 1.95 6.84 -2.01
CA TYR A 63 1.58 5.45 -2.33
C TYR A 63 1.33 4.61 -1.08
N VAL A 64 0.55 3.54 -1.23
CA VAL A 64 0.19 2.59 -0.16
C VAL A 64 1.22 1.46 -0.13
N TYR A 65 2.17 1.54 0.80
CA TYR A 65 3.21 0.52 0.97
C TYR A 65 2.80 -0.61 1.91
N ARG A 66 1.67 -0.45 2.62
CA ARG A 66 1.07 -1.48 3.45
C ARG A 66 -0.45 -1.38 3.42
N GLN A 67 -1.11 -2.47 3.07
CA GLN A 67 -2.57 -2.56 3.09
C GLN A 67 -3.09 -2.56 4.54
N PRO A 68 -4.23 -1.93 4.83
CA PRO A 68 -4.85 -1.97 6.16
C PRO A 68 -5.26 -3.42 6.49
N ARG A 69 -5.04 -3.83 7.73
CA ARG A 69 -5.39 -5.16 8.27
C ARG A 69 -6.37 -5.08 9.43
N THR A 70 -6.75 -3.87 9.83
CA THR A 70 -7.70 -3.61 10.91
C THR A 70 -8.62 -2.44 10.56
N PRO A 71 -9.81 -2.34 11.20
CA PRO A 71 -10.69 -1.18 11.03
C PRO A 71 -10.02 0.16 11.37
N ARG A 72 -9.11 0.17 12.35
CA ARG A 72 -8.35 1.37 12.71
C ARG A 72 -7.40 1.81 11.60
N GLU A 73 -6.65 0.87 11.03
CA GLU A 73 -5.77 1.15 9.89
C GLU A 73 -6.58 1.58 8.67
N LEU A 74 -7.76 0.98 8.45
CA LEU A 74 -8.67 1.42 7.38
C LEU A 74 -9.11 2.88 7.57
N GLN A 75 -9.53 3.26 8.78
CA GLN A 75 -9.90 4.65 9.07
C GLN A 75 -8.74 5.61 8.82
N GLN A 76 -7.52 5.25 9.22
CA GLN A 76 -6.34 6.08 8.94
C GLN A 76 -6.14 6.32 7.44
N LEU A 77 -6.35 5.29 6.62
CA LEU A 77 -6.23 5.41 5.17
C LEU A 77 -7.38 6.20 4.54
N VAL A 78 -8.59 6.13 5.10
CA VAL A 78 -9.72 7.00 4.72
C VAL A 78 -9.38 8.45 5.04
N ASP A 79 -8.91 8.75 6.25
CA ASP A 79 -8.50 10.09 6.66
C ASP A 79 -7.39 10.65 5.74
N ALA A 80 -6.44 9.80 5.32
CA ALA A 80 -5.41 10.15 4.36
C ALA A 80 -5.99 10.50 2.98
N ALA A 81 -6.93 9.70 2.47
CA ALA A 81 -7.58 9.93 1.18
C ALA A 81 -8.48 11.19 1.19
N GLU A 82 -9.12 11.51 2.32
CA GLU A 82 -9.92 12.73 2.48
C GLU A 82 -9.06 14.00 2.56
N ALA A 83 -7.87 13.90 3.15
CA ALA A 83 -6.94 15.02 3.31
C ALA A 83 -6.09 15.30 2.06
N GLU A 84 -6.10 14.41 1.07
CA GLU A 84 -5.34 14.54 -0.17
C GLU A 84 -6.14 15.35 -1.21
N ALA A 85 -5.56 16.43 -1.74
CA ALA A 85 -6.32 17.45 -2.46
C ALA A 85 -6.84 16.99 -3.83
N PHE A 86 -6.20 16.00 -4.45
CA PHE A 86 -6.52 15.53 -5.81
C PHE A 86 -7.40 14.27 -5.82
N SER A 87 -7.72 13.70 -4.65
CA SER A 87 -8.43 12.42 -4.52
C SER A 87 -7.75 11.27 -5.29
N GLY A 88 -6.42 11.27 -5.34
CA GLY A 88 -5.56 10.36 -6.09
C GLY A 88 -5.41 8.96 -5.48
N TYR A 89 -6.01 8.69 -4.32
CA TYR A 89 -6.09 7.32 -3.77
C TYR A 89 -7.19 6.51 -4.46
N GLY A 90 -6.91 5.25 -4.78
CA GLY A 90 -7.90 4.29 -5.28
C GLY A 90 -8.19 3.18 -4.27
N CYS A 91 -9.36 2.53 -4.40
CA CYS A 91 -9.80 1.41 -3.55
C CYS A 91 -10.31 0.18 -4.32
N ASP A 92 -10.21 0.20 -5.66
CA ASP A 92 -10.70 -0.83 -6.56
C ASP A 92 -9.62 -1.83 -7.01
N GLY A 93 -8.45 -1.84 -6.35
CA GLY A 93 -7.31 -2.68 -6.71
C GLY A 93 -7.64 -4.18 -6.78
N ASP A 94 -8.58 -4.66 -5.97
CA ASP A 94 -9.06 -6.06 -5.95
C ASP A 94 -9.82 -6.48 -7.21
N THR A 95 -10.23 -5.52 -8.03
CA THR A 95 -10.84 -5.76 -9.35
C THR A 95 -9.79 -5.85 -10.46
N HIS A 96 -8.59 -5.31 -10.24
CA HIS A 96 -7.52 -5.23 -11.24
C HIS A 96 -6.38 -6.21 -10.99
N TRP A 97 -6.03 -6.47 -9.73
CA TRP A 97 -5.01 -7.44 -9.40
C TRP A 97 -5.44 -8.85 -9.78
N THR A 98 -4.62 -9.50 -10.59
CA THR A 98 -4.72 -10.93 -10.88
C THR A 98 -3.64 -11.68 -10.12
N PRO A 99 -3.84 -12.99 -9.81
CA PRO A 99 -2.81 -13.80 -9.20
C PRO A 99 -1.47 -13.76 -9.95
N SER A 100 -1.49 -13.74 -11.29
CA SER A 100 -0.27 -13.63 -12.09
C SER A 100 0.44 -12.28 -11.93
N ALA A 101 -0.32 -11.17 -11.92
CA ALA A 101 0.24 -9.84 -11.74
C ALA A 101 0.83 -9.63 -10.34
N VAL A 102 0.22 -10.20 -9.30
CA VAL A 102 0.77 -10.16 -7.93
C VAL A 102 2.11 -10.93 -7.86
N ARG A 103 2.20 -12.10 -8.50
CA ARG A 103 3.45 -12.88 -8.57
C ARG A 103 4.53 -12.16 -9.37
N GLU A 104 4.15 -11.48 -10.44
CA GLU A 104 5.06 -10.65 -11.22
C GLU A 104 5.63 -9.50 -10.39
N TRP A 105 4.75 -8.75 -9.72
CA TRP A 105 5.15 -7.70 -8.78
C TRP A 105 6.08 -8.25 -7.68
N TRP A 106 5.75 -9.42 -7.11
CA TRP A 106 6.59 -10.06 -6.10
C TRP A 106 7.98 -10.43 -6.61
N ARG A 107 8.09 -10.91 -7.85
CA ARG A 107 9.38 -11.24 -8.47
C ARG A 107 10.22 -9.98 -8.72
N ASP A 108 9.59 -8.87 -9.09
CA ASP A 108 10.26 -7.60 -9.37
C ASP A 108 10.53 -6.73 -8.13
N ARG A 109 10.05 -7.15 -6.94
CA ARG A 109 10.15 -6.35 -5.70
C ARG A 109 11.57 -5.89 -5.34
N GLY A 110 12.60 -6.60 -5.81
CA GLY A 110 14.00 -6.21 -5.61
C GLY A 110 14.29 -4.79 -6.13
N ARG A 111 13.62 -4.37 -7.22
CA ARG A 111 13.67 -3.01 -7.74
C ARG A 111 13.18 -1.98 -6.72
N ILE A 112 12.20 -2.33 -5.89
CA ILE A 112 11.71 -1.45 -4.82
C ILE A 112 12.78 -1.33 -3.74
N SER A 113 13.36 -2.45 -3.29
CA SER A 113 14.44 -2.42 -2.30
C SER A 113 15.63 -1.57 -2.76
N GLU A 114 16.03 -1.70 -4.04
CA GLU A 114 17.06 -0.86 -4.64
C GLU A 114 16.64 0.61 -4.63
N TYR A 115 15.44 0.95 -5.08
CA TYR A 115 14.92 2.31 -5.06
C TYR A 115 14.95 2.91 -3.65
N LEU A 116 14.46 2.18 -2.64
CA LEU A 116 14.47 2.61 -1.24
C LEU A 116 15.90 2.85 -0.72
N ALA A 117 16.85 2.00 -1.08
CA ALA A 117 18.24 2.19 -0.68
C ALA A 117 18.86 3.44 -1.32
N HIS A 118 18.62 3.67 -2.63
CA HIS A 118 19.20 4.79 -3.37
C HIS A 118 18.63 6.15 -2.97
N ARG A 119 17.36 6.20 -2.56
CA ARG A 119 16.62 7.43 -2.25
C ARG A 119 16.66 7.84 -0.78
N ARG A 120 17.40 7.11 0.05
CA ARG A 120 17.49 7.35 1.50
C ARG A 120 17.84 8.80 1.85
N ALA A 121 18.80 9.41 1.15
CA ALA A 121 19.23 10.78 1.43
C ALA A 121 18.12 11.82 1.15
N ASP A 122 17.27 11.56 0.15
CA ASP A 122 16.16 12.45 -0.21
C ASP A 122 15.16 12.50 0.97
N TRP A 123 14.78 11.33 1.51
CA TRP A 123 13.87 11.27 2.65
C TRP A 123 14.46 11.77 3.97
N GLU A 124 15.77 11.61 4.19
CA GLU A 124 16.45 12.21 5.34
C GLU A 124 16.42 13.75 5.27
N ALA A 125 16.56 14.32 4.06
CA ALA A 125 16.44 15.75 3.84
C ALA A 125 14.99 16.25 4.03
N ASP A 126 13.99 15.46 3.64
CA ASP A 126 12.59 15.78 3.86
C ASP A 126 12.22 15.69 5.35
N ASP A 127 12.72 14.68 6.06
CA ASP A 127 12.52 14.55 7.50
C ASP A 127 13.15 15.71 8.28
N ALA A 128 14.30 16.23 7.84
CA ALA A 128 14.90 17.42 8.44
C ALA A 128 14.03 18.68 8.31
N LYS A 129 13.14 18.74 7.31
CA LYS A 129 12.22 19.87 7.08
C LYS A 129 10.86 19.66 7.74
N ALA A 130 10.28 18.47 7.57
CA ALA A 130 8.88 18.20 7.90
C ALA A 130 8.69 17.26 9.10
N GLY A 131 9.72 16.49 9.49
CA GLY A 131 9.68 15.61 10.66
C GLY A 131 8.68 14.45 10.58
N GLN A 132 8.31 13.98 9.38
CA GLN A 132 7.28 12.94 9.20
C GLN A 132 7.80 11.50 9.30
N GLY A 133 9.10 11.30 9.55
CA GLY A 133 9.73 9.99 9.70
C GLY A 133 9.73 9.15 8.43
N VAL A 134 9.81 9.77 7.25
CA VAL A 134 9.78 9.14 5.94
C VAL A 134 10.97 8.19 5.78
N ALA A 135 12.17 8.58 6.19
CA ALA A 135 13.37 7.75 6.08
C ALA A 135 13.26 6.46 6.91
N ALA A 136 12.74 6.57 8.14
CA ALA A 136 12.48 5.41 9.00
C ALA A 136 11.42 4.48 8.40
N ALA A 137 10.38 5.03 7.80
CA ALA A 137 9.34 4.23 7.15
C ALA A 137 9.82 3.57 5.84
N ALA A 138 10.72 4.19 5.08
CA ALA A 138 11.37 3.55 3.94
C ALA A 138 12.19 2.31 4.37
N VAL A 139 12.91 2.39 5.49
CA VAL A 139 13.60 1.23 6.10
C VAL A 139 12.61 0.15 6.53
N ASN A 140 11.48 0.54 7.13
CA ASN A 140 10.42 -0.40 7.50
C ASN A 140 9.81 -1.07 6.27
N TYR A 141 9.66 -0.35 5.15
CA TYR A 141 9.15 -0.93 3.92
C TYR A 141 10.15 -1.95 3.35
N ALA A 142 11.45 -1.63 3.32
CA ALA A 142 12.48 -2.60 2.92
C ALA A 142 12.44 -3.88 3.80
N ALA A 143 12.36 -3.72 5.12
CA ALA A 143 12.24 -4.85 6.04
C ALA A 143 10.93 -5.64 5.83
N TYR A 144 9.84 -4.96 5.46
CA TYR A 144 8.56 -5.59 5.14
C TYR A 144 8.63 -6.45 3.87
N LEU A 145 9.30 -5.97 2.81
CA LEU A 145 9.53 -6.69 1.55
C LEU A 145 10.27 -8.02 1.76
N ASP A 146 11.24 -8.02 2.67
CA ASP A 146 12.08 -9.20 2.98
C ASP A 146 11.50 -10.09 4.10
N GLY A 147 10.47 -9.60 4.80
CA GLY A 147 9.87 -10.25 5.95
C GLY A 147 8.44 -10.73 5.69
N GLU A 148 7.50 -10.19 6.47
CA GLU A 148 6.12 -10.67 6.56
C GLU A 148 5.29 -10.46 5.27
N LEU A 149 5.73 -9.63 4.31
CA LEU A 149 4.96 -9.38 3.08
C LEU A 149 4.70 -10.66 2.28
N ALA A 150 5.64 -11.60 2.25
CA ALA A 150 5.44 -12.88 1.57
C ALA A 150 4.20 -13.62 2.11
N SER A 151 4.05 -13.68 3.44
CA SER A 151 2.91 -14.33 4.07
C SER A 151 1.61 -13.60 3.76
N HIS A 152 1.61 -12.27 3.79
CA HIS A 152 0.42 -11.48 3.47
C HIS A 152 -0.01 -11.63 2.02
N LEU A 153 0.91 -11.57 1.05
CA LEU A 153 0.56 -11.74 -0.36
C LEU A 153 0.03 -13.13 -0.65
N ARG A 154 0.47 -14.17 0.06
CA ARG A 154 -0.09 -15.51 -0.09
C ARG A 154 -1.53 -15.61 0.43
N VAL A 155 -1.85 -14.92 1.51
CA VAL A 155 -3.23 -14.77 2.00
C VAL A 155 -4.07 -13.98 1.01
N TYR A 156 -3.53 -12.89 0.46
CA TYR A 156 -4.20 -12.08 -0.55
C TYR A 156 -4.46 -12.85 -1.85
N LEU A 157 -3.46 -13.59 -2.36
CA LEU A 157 -3.61 -14.47 -3.51
C LEU A 157 -4.73 -15.50 -3.31
N TYR A 158 -4.76 -16.12 -2.12
CA TYR A 158 -5.83 -17.04 -1.77
C TYR A 158 -7.20 -16.36 -1.83
N TRP A 159 -7.33 -15.16 -1.27
CA TRP A 159 -8.58 -14.40 -1.32
C TRP A 159 -8.96 -13.99 -2.74
N LEU A 160 -8.01 -13.57 -3.59
CA LEU A 160 -8.29 -13.24 -4.99
C LEU A 160 -8.88 -14.44 -5.76
N GLU A 161 -8.38 -15.65 -5.49
CA GLU A 161 -8.83 -16.90 -6.13
C GLU A 161 -10.15 -17.42 -5.56
N GLN A 162 -10.32 -17.38 -4.23
CA GLN A 162 -11.41 -18.08 -3.55
C GLN A 162 -12.52 -17.15 -3.03
N ARG A 163 -12.26 -15.83 -3.01
CA ARG A 163 -13.14 -14.78 -2.45
C ARG A 163 -13.60 -15.05 -1.02
N ARG A 164 -12.72 -15.67 -0.23
CA ARG A 164 -12.85 -15.89 1.21
C ARG A 164 -11.47 -15.91 1.87
N SER A 165 -11.43 -15.62 3.18
CA SER A 165 -10.20 -15.80 3.96
C SER A 165 -9.83 -17.30 4.04
N PRO A 166 -8.52 -17.64 4.05
CA PRO A 166 -8.09 -19.01 4.30
C PRO A 166 -8.36 -19.43 5.75
N THR A 167 -8.52 -20.74 5.95
CA THR A 167 -8.63 -21.43 7.24
C THR A 167 -7.39 -22.28 7.49
N ALA A 168 -7.22 -22.79 8.71
CA ALA A 168 -6.07 -23.63 9.08
C ALA A 168 -5.88 -24.90 8.22
N ALA A 169 -6.95 -25.36 7.53
CA ALA A 169 -6.89 -26.51 6.64
C ALA A 169 -6.49 -26.16 5.20
N ASP A 170 -6.54 -24.88 4.83
CA ASP A 170 -6.31 -24.43 3.46
C ASP A 170 -4.81 -24.34 3.13
N ARG A 171 -4.45 -24.74 1.91
CA ARG A 171 -3.09 -24.57 1.38
C ARG A 171 -3.00 -23.22 0.66
N LEU A 172 -2.13 -22.35 1.15
CA LEU A 172 -1.92 -21.03 0.53
C LEU A 172 -1.13 -21.15 -0.78
N PRO A 173 -1.51 -20.41 -1.84
CA PRO A 173 -0.76 -20.32 -3.08
C PRO A 173 0.70 -19.94 -2.81
N GLN A 174 1.62 -20.38 -3.66
CA GLN A 174 3.01 -19.90 -3.62
C GLN A 174 3.08 -18.46 -4.13
N LEU A 175 4.24 -17.80 -4.08
CA LEU A 175 4.49 -16.54 -4.79
C LEU A 175 5.37 -16.81 -6.02
#